data_AF-A0A9R1TD19-F1
#
_entry.id   AF-A0A9R1TD19-F1
#
_cell.length_a   1.000
_cell.length_b   1.000
_cell.length_c   1.000
_cell.angle_alpha   90.00
_cell.angle_beta   90.00
_cell.angle_gamma   90.00
#
_symmetry.space_group_name_H-M   'P 1'
#
loop_
_entity.id
_entity.type
_entity.pdbx_description
1 polymer ?
#
loop_
_entity_poly.entity_id
_entity_poly.type
_entity_poly.pdbx_seq_one_letter_code
_entity_poly.pdbx_strand_id
1 'polypeptide(L)'
;MMLGGITSAVSLRRCFYLSALVFILSTLMAMAIIIKLSPLESVKCRQHTVLTTPTVEWSSIAPVPLGNAGASAKNPLIEDNRENNQKEINDKRYLEMREKSIQNRISRLAWRMKKKNIPMGNQNATSIEINYNVHVFYYAWYRSLEYDGAWKHWNHEYLPNWKKNDRRTFPEGRHRPPADIGASFYPSLGCYSSRNPQVIDLHMRQLREAGVGVLVVSWTPPNTPDNTDPVMPDLLDAAHRYNLKIAPHLEPYPDRNPINLIENIRYLFSKYSSHPALHRARRTRDGPALPVIYIYDSYVFPPSAWWELLSERGNLTVRGTEIDAVYMGLLVDSSHRSHIKKSRFDGFYTYFAVNGFSYGSTWKNWRDLNKFAIQNGLLFVPSIGPGYIDTQVRAWNGENTRHRRHGQYYDVAWKSAIKSGANVVSITSFNEWHEGTQIEPAKPVSNKDFVYLDYEPEGSDFYLNLTKGWVQQFTDRNHRL
;
A
#
# COMPACT_ATOMS: atom_id res chain seq x y z
N MET A 1 69.91 -46.52 -8.71
CA MET A 1 70.53 -45.21 -8.44
C MET A 1 69.50 -44.15 -8.80
N MET A 2 69.03 -43.42 -7.79
CA MET A 2 67.97 -42.43 -7.87
C MET A 2 68.47 -41.11 -8.46
N LEU A 3 67.70 -40.49 -9.36
CA LEU A 3 67.66 -39.04 -9.57
C LEU A 3 66.43 -38.71 -10.43
N GLY A 4 65.35 -38.26 -9.80
CA GLY A 4 64.12 -37.90 -10.49
C GLY A 4 63.03 -37.44 -9.52
N GLY A 5 63.27 -36.36 -8.77
CA GLY A 5 62.29 -35.89 -7.80
C GLY A 5 62.62 -34.56 -7.16
N ILE A 6 62.67 -33.47 -7.92
CA ILE A 6 62.66 -32.10 -7.33
C ILE A 6 61.70 -31.13 -8.09
N THR A 7 61.21 -31.45 -9.28
CA THR A 7 60.42 -30.49 -10.08
C THR A 7 58.90 -30.49 -9.87
N SER A 8 58.32 -31.43 -9.10
CA SER A 8 56.86 -31.49 -8.88
C SER A 8 56.35 -30.76 -7.62
N ALA A 9 57.19 -30.58 -6.60
CA ALA A 9 56.76 -29.99 -5.32
C ALA A 9 56.59 -28.46 -5.35
N VAL A 10 57.35 -27.76 -6.20
CA VAL A 10 57.30 -26.29 -6.32
C VAL A 10 56.04 -25.83 -7.08
N SER A 11 55.56 -26.65 -8.02
CA SER A 11 54.34 -26.36 -8.82
C SER A 11 53.06 -26.52 -8.00
N LEU A 12 52.96 -27.57 -7.18
CA LEU A 12 51.80 -27.79 -6.30
C LEU A 12 51.70 -26.75 -5.18
N ARG A 13 52.83 -26.35 -4.58
CA ARG A 13 52.83 -25.26 -3.58
C ARG A 13 52.34 -23.95 -4.19
N ARG A 14 52.79 -23.58 -5.40
CA ARG A 14 52.32 -22.38 -6.09
C ARG A 14 50.83 -22.45 -6.43
N CYS A 15 50.31 -23.61 -6.86
CA CYS A 15 48.87 -23.79 -7.09
C CYS A 15 48.05 -23.70 -5.80
N PHE A 16 48.56 -24.24 -4.69
CA PHE A 16 47.93 -24.11 -3.37
C PHE A 16 47.91 -22.65 -2.91
N TYR A 17 49.02 -21.91 -3.04
CA TYR A 17 49.07 -20.50 -2.69
C TYR A 17 48.17 -19.63 -3.59
N LEU A 18 48.07 -19.94 -4.89
CA LEU A 18 47.13 -19.26 -5.81
C LEU A 18 45.67 -19.56 -5.44
N SER A 19 45.33 -20.81 -5.13
CA SER A 19 43.97 -21.16 -4.70
C SER A 19 43.59 -20.55 -3.34
N ALA A 20 44.52 -20.50 -2.40
CA ALA A 20 44.35 -19.85 -1.10
C ALA A 20 44.23 -18.32 -1.27
N LEU A 21 45.02 -17.71 -2.16
CA LEU A 21 44.94 -16.28 -2.45
C LEU A 21 43.59 -15.92 -3.11
N VAL A 22 43.10 -16.74 -4.05
CA VAL A 22 41.77 -16.56 -4.67
C VAL A 22 40.67 -16.74 -3.63
N PHE A 23 40.79 -17.71 -2.73
CA PHE A 23 39.81 -17.90 -1.66
C PHE A 23 39.80 -16.71 -0.69
N ILE A 24 40.98 -16.23 -0.26
CA ILE A 24 41.13 -15.04 0.59
C ILE A 24 40.62 -13.78 -0.11
N LEU A 25 40.89 -13.60 -1.41
CA LEU A 25 40.37 -12.46 -2.17
C LEU A 25 38.85 -12.55 -2.37
N SER A 26 38.29 -13.76 -2.53
CA SER A 26 36.84 -13.98 -2.64
C SER A 26 36.12 -13.72 -1.31
N THR A 27 36.72 -14.11 -0.17
CA THR A 27 36.16 -13.84 1.15
C THR A 27 36.32 -12.39 1.56
N LEU A 28 37.41 -11.72 1.16
CA LEU A 28 37.58 -10.28 1.32
C LEU A 28 36.64 -9.47 0.43
N MET A 29 36.36 -9.91 -0.81
CA MET A 29 35.30 -9.33 -1.65
C MET A 29 33.91 -9.56 -1.03
N ALA A 30 33.61 -10.75 -0.53
CA ALA A 30 32.36 -11.04 0.15
C ALA A 30 32.21 -10.19 1.41
N MET A 31 33.26 -10.02 2.21
CA MET A 31 33.31 -9.09 3.35
C MET A 31 33.13 -7.64 2.92
N ALA A 32 33.78 -7.18 1.84
CA ALA A 32 33.63 -5.81 1.34
C ALA A 32 32.22 -5.54 0.78
N ILE A 33 31.59 -6.57 0.19
CA ILE A 33 30.19 -6.55 -0.24
C ILE A 33 29.28 -6.53 0.98
N ILE A 34 29.52 -7.34 2.02
CA ILE A 34 28.76 -7.34 3.29
C ILE A 34 28.90 -6.00 4.02
N ILE A 35 30.10 -5.40 4.05
CA ILE A 35 30.36 -4.09 4.67
C ILE A 35 29.67 -2.97 3.87
N LYS A 36 29.67 -3.02 2.53
CA LYS A 36 28.92 -2.08 1.68
C LYS A 36 27.40 -2.32 1.65
N LEU A 37 26.95 -3.50 2.05
CA LEU A 37 25.53 -3.87 2.21
C LEU A 37 25.06 -3.72 3.68
N SER A 38 25.90 -3.20 4.58
CA SER A 38 25.47 -2.76 5.90
C SER A 38 24.46 -1.62 5.73
N PRO A 39 23.31 -1.63 6.42
CA PRO A 39 22.17 -0.81 6.02
C PRO A 39 22.46 0.68 6.13
N LEU A 40 22.09 1.44 5.09
CA LEU A 40 21.55 2.78 5.29
C LEU A 40 20.38 2.62 6.28
N GLU A 41 20.48 3.27 7.43
CA GLU A 41 19.55 3.15 8.55
C GLU A 41 18.09 3.22 8.07
N SER A 42 17.45 2.04 8.01
CA SER A 42 16.01 1.96 8.12
C SER A 42 15.64 2.40 9.53
N VAL A 43 14.61 3.24 9.63
CA VAL A 43 14.08 3.76 10.88
C VAL A 43 13.80 2.61 11.84
N LYS A 44 14.62 2.50 12.89
CA LYS A 44 14.46 1.51 13.97
C LYS A 44 13.22 1.86 14.79
N CYS A 45 12.16 1.05 14.71
CA CYS A 45 11.21 0.92 15.81
C CYS A 45 11.92 0.18 16.96
N ARG A 46 12.30 0.90 18.02
CA ARG A 46 12.71 0.28 19.29
C ARG A 46 11.48 0.04 20.15
N GLN A 47 11.35 -1.18 20.64
CA GLN A 47 10.40 -1.55 21.69
C GLN A 47 10.79 -0.87 23.01
N HIS A 48 9.80 -0.39 23.76
CA HIS A 48 9.97 -0.06 25.18
C HIS A 48 8.97 -0.81 26.05
N THR A 49 9.54 -1.25 27.17
CA THR A 49 9.03 -2.13 28.22
C THR A 49 7.77 -1.57 28.91
N VAL A 50 6.82 -2.48 29.15
CA VAL A 50 5.57 -2.24 29.87
C VAL A 50 5.83 -1.91 31.34
N LEU A 51 5.29 -0.79 31.82
CA LEU A 51 5.06 -0.53 33.25
C LEU A 51 3.56 -0.39 33.47
N THR A 52 3.08 -1.07 34.50
CA THR A 52 1.67 -1.34 34.80
C THR A 52 1.04 -0.31 35.73
N THR A 53 -0.29 -0.20 35.63
CA THR A 53 -1.31 0.29 36.61
C THR A 53 -1.55 1.81 36.76
N PRO A 54 -2.71 2.26 37.33
CA PRO A 54 -4.01 1.60 37.53
C PRO A 54 -5.22 2.35 36.93
N THR A 55 -6.36 1.65 36.97
CA THR A 55 -7.75 2.02 36.68
C THR A 55 -8.19 3.40 37.19
N VAL A 56 -8.97 4.13 36.37
CA VAL A 56 -9.72 5.33 36.80
C VAL A 56 -11.20 5.14 36.46
N GLU A 57 -12.02 5.21 37.51
CA GLU A 57 -13.48 5.17 37.49
C GLU A 57 -14.11 6.40 36.84
N TRP A 58 -15.28 6.17 36.25
CA TRP A 58 -16.15 7.17 35.67
C TRP A 58 -16.91 7.93 36.74
N SER A 59 -16.97 9.26 36.65
CA SER A 59 -18.04 10.03 37.28
C SER A 59 -18.57 11.10 36.34
N SER A 60 -19.88 11.07 36.21
CA SER A 60 -20.73 12.09 35.60
C SER A 60 -21.00 13.17 36.66
N ILE A 61 -21.19 14.44 36.29
CA ILE A 61 -22.21 15.34 36.86
C ILE A 61 -22.16 16.73 36.20
N ALA A 62 -23.35 17.28 36.00
CA ALA A 62 -23.71 18.61 35.48
C ALA A 62 -23.62 19.71 36.58
N PRO A 63 -23.86 21.00 36.28
CA PRO A 63 -23.21 22.16 36.92
C PRO A 63 -24.03 22.86 38.03
N VAL A 64 -23.42 23.85 38.72
CA VAL A 64 -23.98 25.10 39.36
C VAL A 64 -23.03 25.62 40.48
N PRO A 65 -22.94 26.94 40.86
CA PRO A 65 -22.82 28.21 40.13
C PRO A 65 -21.71 29.18 40.68
N LEU A 66 -21.71 30.43 40.21
CA LEU A 66 -20.80 31.56 40.52
C LEU A 66 -20.59 31.92 42.01
N GLY A 67 -19.37 32.37 42.31
CA GLY A 67 -19.04 33.23 43.47
C GLY A 67 -17.96 34.26 43.11
N ASN A 68 -18.31 35.54 43.19
CA ASN A 68 -17.42 36.70 43.02
C ASN A 68 -16.67 37.00 44.32
N ALA A 69 -15.36 37.27 44.24
CA ALA A 69 -14.66 38.16 45.17
C ALA A 69 -13.39 38.71 44.48
N GLY A 70 -13.33 40.03 44.31
CA GLY A 70 -12.18 40.73 43.75
C GLY A 70 -11.18 41.14 44.83
N ALA A 71 -9.89 41.14 44.48
CA ALA A 71 -8.88 41.98 45.11
C ALA A 71 -7.80 42.30 44.07
N SER A 72 -7.55 43.61 43.90
CA SER A 72 -6.66 44.21 42.91
C SER A 72 -5.19 44.12 43.35
N ALA A 73 -4.33 43.57 42.50
CA ALA A 73 -2.89 43.83 42.49
C ALA A 73 -2.43 44.03 41.03
N LYS A 74 -1.95 45.24 40.72
CA LYS A 74 -1.39 45.59 39.42
C LYS A 74 -0.01 44.94 39.27
N ASN A 75 0.19 44.15 38.20
CA ASN A 75 1.52 43.85 37.67
C ASN A 75 1.45 43.69 36.13
N PRO A 76 2.46 44.14 35.38
CA PRO A 76 2.39 44.31 33.92
C PRO A 76 2.84 43.05 33.16
N LEU A 77 1.90 42.14 32.86
CA LEU A 77 2.16 40.94 32.01
C LEU A 77 0.94 40.54 31.15
N ILE A 78 0.03 41.46 30.83
CA ILE A 78 -1.28 41.13 30.21
C ILE A 78 -1.34 41.36 28.68
N GLU A 79 -0.37 42.05 28.07
CA GLU A 79 -0.43 42.34 26.63
C GLU A 79 0.06 41.19 25.73
N ASP A 80 1.09 40.44 26.14
CA ASP A 80 1.71 39.40 25.29
C ASP A 80 0.87 38.10 25.20
N ASN A 81 0.07 37.80 26.23
CA ASN A 81 -0.83 36.65 26.24
C ASN A 81 -2.15 36.89 25.49
N ARG A 82 -2.57 38.16 25.29
CA ARG A 82 -3.79 38.47 24.54
C ARG A 82 -3.56 38.44 23.04
N GLU A 83 -2.41 38.92 22.57
CA GLU A 83 -2.08 38.90 21.15
C GLU A 83 -1.86 37.48 20.61
N ASN A 84 -1.18 36.60 21.37
CA ASN A 84 -1.01 35.20 20.97
C ASN A 84 -2.33 34.43 20.94
N ASN A 85 -3.21 34.64 21.91
CA ASN A 85 -4.53 34.00 21.94
C ASN A 85 -5.45 34.53 20.83
N GLN A 86 -5.38 35.83 20.54
CA GLN A 86 -6.15 36.45 19.46
C GLN A 86 -5.65 35.99 18.08
N LYS A 87 -4.33 35.80 17.92
CA LYS A 87 -3.73 35.26 16.70
C LYS A 87 -4.13 33.80 16.47
N GLU A 88 -4.13 32.97 17.51
CA GLU A 88 -4.56 31.57 17.42
C GLU A 88 -6.05 31.42 17.11
N ILE A 89 -6.90 32.28 17.71
CA ILE A 89 -8.34 32.37 17.39
C ILE A 89 -8.55 32.83 15.94
N ASN A 90 -7.79 33.83 15.49
CA ASN A 90 -7.87 34.33 14.12
C ASN A 90 -7.40 33.30 13.09
N ASP A 91 -6.36 32.52 13.40
CA ASP A 91 -5.85 31.45 12.55
C ASP A 91 -6.83 30.28 12.47
N LYS A 92 -7.45 29.86 13.60
CA LYS A 92 -8.55 28.87 13.59
C LYS A 92 -9.73 29.35 12.75
N ARG A 93 -10.15 30.61 12.93
CA ARG A 93 -11.26 31.19 12.17
C ARG A 93 -10.93 31.32 10.68
N TYR A 94 -9.67 31.59 10.34
CA TYR A 94 -9.20 31.61 8.95
C TYR A 94 -9.22 30.21 8.33
N LEU A 95 -8.77 29.18 9.05
CA LEU A 95 -8.83 27.79 8.62
C LEU A 95 -10.28 27.32 8.41
N GLU A 96 -11.19 27.60 9.35
CA GLU A 96 -12.62 27.29 9.23
C GLU A 96 -13.27 28.02 8.03
N MET A 97 -12.97 29.32 7.83
CA MET A 97 -13.48 30.05 6.68
C MET A 97 -12.92 29.51 5.36
N ARG A 98 -11.65 29.10 5.34
CA ARG A 98 -11.02 28.49 4.17
C ARG A 98 -11.64 27.15 3.85
N GLU A 99 -11.86 26.30 4.86
CA GLU A 99 -12.58 25.04 4.73
C GLU A 99 -14.00 25.26 4.22
N LYS A 100 -14.76 26.19 4.81
CA LYS A 100 -16.13 26.51 4.38
C LYS A 100 -16.17 27.07 2.96
N SER A 101 -15.18 27.87 2.56
CA SER A 101 -15.03 28.39 1.19
C SER A 101 -14.69 27.27 0.19
N ILE A 102 -13.84 26.33 0.59
CA ILE A 102 -13.52 25.13 -0.18
C ILE A 102 -14.77 24.24 -0.32
N GLN A 103 -15.48 23.97 0.77
CA GLN A 103 -16.74 23.20 0.78
C GLN A 103 -17.79 23.85 -0.13
N ASN A 104 -17.99 25.18 -0.04
CA ASN A 104 -18.92 25.90 -0.91
C ASN A 104 -18.51 25.93 -2.39
N ARG A 105 -17.21 25.86 -2.71
CA ARG A 105 -16.72 25.67 -4.08
C ARG A 105 -16.95 24.23 -4.55
N ILE A 106 -16.74 23.26 -3.67
CA ILE A 106 -16.98 21.83 -3.92
C ILE A 106 -18.46 21.58 -4.19
N SER A 107 -19.39 22.07 -3.38
CA SER A 107 -20.84 21.90 -3.60
C SER A 107 -21.31 22.53 -4.91
N ARG A 108 -20.76 23.68 -5.31
CA ARG A 108 -21.05 24.32 -6.61
C ARG A 108 -20.49 23.53 -7.80
N LEU A 109 -19.33 22.89 -7.64
CA LEU A 109 -18.75 21.99 -8.63
C LEU A 109 -19.53 20.66 -8.71
N ALA A 110 -19.95 20.11 -7.58
CA ALA A 110 -20.80 18.91 -7.50
C ALA A 110 -22.15 19.12 -8.20
N TRP A 111 -22.82 20.26 -7.95
CA TRP A 111 -24.07 20.63 -8.62
C TRP A 111 -23.91 20.76 -10.15
N ARG A 112 -22.81 21.34 -10.63
CA ARG A 112 -22.50 21.42 -12.08
C ARG A 112 -22.25 20.05 -12.71
N MET A 113 -21.92 19.03 -11.92
CA MET A 113 -21.50 17.71 -12.38
C MET A 113 -22.59 16.65 -12.31
N LYS A 114 -23.67 16.88 -11.56
CA LYS A 114 -24.94 16.13 -11.73
C LYS A 114 -25.47 16.20 -13.18
N LYS A 115 -24.97 17.15 -13.98
CA LYS A 115 -25.22 17.33 -15.42
C LYS A 115 -24.16 16.74 -16.38
N LYS A 116 -23.06 16.14 -15.90
CA LYS A 116 -22.02 15.52 -16.76
C LYS A 116 -22.00 13.99 -16.60
N ASN A 117 -21.91 13.29 -17.73
CA ASN A 117 -21.90 11.82 -17.87
C ASN A 117 -20.71 11.14 -17.15
N ILE A 118 -20.74 11.10 -15.82
CA ILE A 118 -20.07 10.04 -15.06
C ILE A 118 -20.89 8.77 -15.32
N PRO A 119 -20.27 7.60 -15.56
CA PRO A 119 -20.99 6.34 -15.66
C PRO A 119 -21.55 5.98 -14.27
N MET A 120 -22.65 6.62 -13.90
CA MET A 120 -23.47 6.22 -12.77
C MET A 120 -24.16 4.94 -13.21
N GLY A 121 -23.76 3.81 -12.63
CA GLY A 121 -24.32 2.51 -12.94
C GLY A 121 -25.84 2.58 -12.92
N ASN A 122 -26.47 2.12 -14.00
CA ASN A 122 -27.92 1.93 -14.04
C ASN A 122 -28.25 0.91 -12.93
N GLN A 123 -29.04 1.29 -11.91
CA GLN A 123 -29.40 0.37 -10.83
C GLN A 123 -30.20 -0.86 -11.32
N ASN A 124 -30.68 -0.82 -12.57
CA ASN A 124 -31.36 -1.92 -13.25
C ASN A 124 -30.43 -2.77 -14.16
N ALA A 125 -29.11 -2.57 -14.13
CA ALA A 125 -28.18 -3.40 -14.91
C ALA A 125 -27.91 -4.74 -14.22
N THR A 126 -28.17 -5.82 -14.97
CA THR A 126 -27.68 -7.19 -14.76
C THR A 126 -26.28 -7.23 -14.13
N SER A 127 -26.03 -8.21 -13.26
CA SER A 127 -24.72 -8.43 -12.63
C SER A 127 -23.58 -8.30 -13.67
N ILE A 128 -22.63 -7.40 -13.41
CA ILE A 128 -21.46 -7.24 -14.27
C ILE A 128 -20.62 -8.52 -14.21
N GLU A 129 -20.01 -8.91 -15.32
CA GLU A 129 -19.06 -10.02 -15.32
C GLU A 129 -17.74 -9.58 -14.64
N ILE A 130 -17.15 -10.50 -13.89
CA ILE A 130 -15.85 -10.28 -13.26
C ILE A 130 -14.77 -10.13 -14.34
N ASN A 131 -13.93 -9.10 -14.24
CA ASN A 131 -12.78 -8.93 -15.11
C ASN A 131 -11.48 -9.24 -14.36
N TYR A 132 -10.85 -10.38 -14.69
CA TYR A 132 -9.58 -10.80 -14.10
C TYR A 132 -8.37 -9.95 -14.50
N ASN A 133 -8.53 -8.97 -15.39
CA ASN A 133 -7.52 -7.94 -15.67
C ASN A 133 -7.71 -6.67 -14.82
N VAL A 134 -8.70 -6.65 -13.92
CA VAL A 134 -8.90 -5.58 -12.95
C VAL A 134 -8.53 -6.12 -11.57
N HIS A 135 -7.44 -5.58 -11.04
CA HIS A 135 -6.86 -5.97 -9.77
C HIS A 135 -7.14 -4.88 -8.71
N VAL A 136 -7.15 -5.23 -7.44
CA VAL A 136 -7.31 -4.27 -6.32
C VAL A 136 -6.40 -4.63 -5.16
N PHE A 137 -5.65 -3.67 -4.61
CA PHE A 137 -4.85 -3.91 -3.40
C PHE A 137 -5.73 -4.07 -2.17
N TYR A 138 -5.47 -5.11 -1.37
CA TYR A 138 -6.30 -5.51 -0.23
C TYR A 138 -5.43 -5.78 1.01
N TYR A 139 -5.89 -5.31 2.16
CA TYR A 139 -5.16 -5.36 3.42
C TYR A 139 -5.96 -6.14 4.47
N ALA A 140 -5.35 -7.21 4.98
CA ALA A 140 -5.95 -8.16 5.92
C ALA A 140 -5.42 -7.99 7.37
N TRP A 141 -4.97 -6.79 7.71
CA TRP A 141 -4.21 -6.53 8.94
C TRP A 141 -5.03 -5.90 10.08
N TYR A 142 -6.30 -5.55 9.83
CA TYR A 142 -7.15 -4.90 10.82
C TYR A 142 -7.60 -5.90 11.88
N ARG A 143 -7.56 -5.50 13.16
CA ARG A 143 -8.01 -6.33 14.29
C ARG A 143 -8.91 -5.52 15.20
N SER A 144 -9.98 -6.14 15.66
CA SER A 144 -10.98 -5.55 16.54
C SER A 144 -10.85 -6.07 17.97
N LEU A 145 -11.21 -5.26 18.97
CA LEU A 145 -11.19 -5.71 20.36
C LEU A 145 -12.10 -6.92 20.61
N GLU A 146 -13.30 -6.93 20.02
CA GLU A 146 -14.29 -8.00 20.21
C GLU A 146 -13.83 -9.34 19.64
N TYR A 147 -13.29 -9.35 18.42
CA TYR A 147 -12.93 -10.59 17.73
C TYR A 147 -11.51 -11.07 18.04
N ASP A 148 -10.57 -10.14 18.22
CA ASP A 148 -9.13 -10.43 18.33
C ASP A 148 -8.56 -10.21 19.73
N GLY A 149 -9.36 -9.65 20.66
CA GLY A 149 -8.92 -9.28 22.01
C GLY A 149 -8.04 -8.03 22.07
N ALA A 150 -7.68 -7.44 20.92
CA ALA A 150 -6.88 -6.22 20.85
C ALA A 150 -7.12 -5.46 19.54
N TRP A 151 -7.01 -4.13 19.61
CA TRP A 151 -6.96 -3.28 18.42
C TRP A 151 -5.62 -3.44 17.70
N LYS A 152 -5.69 -3.54 16.37
CA LYS A 152 -4.52 -3.44 15.50
C LYS A 152 -4.87 -2.68 14.23
N HIS A 153 -3.92 -1.88 13.76
CA HIS A 153 -4.06 -0.92 12.66
C HIS A 153 -5.06 0.21 12.93
N TRP A 154 -6.26 -0.06 13.47
CA TRP A 154 -7.19 1.02 13.86
C TRP A 154 -6.58 1.98 14.89
N ASN A 155 -5.81 1.43 15.83
CA ASN A 155 -5.05 2.15 16.85
C ASN A 155 -3.62 2.47 16.36
N HIS A 156 -3.46 2.91 15.11
CA HIS A 156 -2.14 3.29 14.58
C HIS A 156 -1.52 4.44 15.41
N GLU A 157 -0.20 4.56 15.38
CA GLU A 157 0.51 5.72 15.94
C GLU A 157 0.75 6.80 14.89
N TYR A 158 0.76 8.06 15.29
CA TYR A 158 1.30 9.10 14.42
C TYR A 158 2.79 8.84 14.16
N LEU A 159 3.15 8.77 12.88
CA LEU A 159 4.52 8.54 12.46
C LEU A 159 5.33 9.83 12.58
N PRO A 160 6.55 9.75 13.14
CA PRO A 160 7.41 10.91 13.30
C PRO A 160 7.75 11.53 11.95
N ASN A 161 7.88 12.86 11.94
CA ASN A 161 8.32 13.57 10.75
C ASN A 161 9.81 13.33 10.51
N TRP A 162 10.16 12.76 9.35
CA TRP A 162 11.54 12.53 8.95
C TRP A 162 12.20 13.77 8.33
N LYS A 163 11.42 14.79 7.94
CA LYS A 163 11.94 16.03 7.35
C LYS A 163 12.57 16.92 8.43
N LYS A 164 13.88 16.77 8.64
CA LYS A 164 14.66 17.52 9.65
C LYS A 164 14.52 19.06 9.57
N ASN A 165 14.23 19.59 8.38
CA ASN A 165 14.09 21.04 8.16
C ASN A 165 12.66 21.57 8.39
N ASP A 166 11.68 20.68 8.60
CA ASP A 166 10.31 21.06 8.87
C ASP A 166 10.12 21.26 10.39
N ARG A 167 9.96 22.53 10.79
CA ARG A 167 9.88 22.95 12.20
C ARG A 167 8.44 22.95 12.76
N ARG A 168 7.46 22.48 11.99
CA ARG A 168 6.07 22.39 12.45
C ARG A 168 5.95 21.31 13.53
N THR A 169 5.13 21.56 14.54
CA THR A 169 4.75 20.56 15.53
C THR A 169 3.60 19.72 14.99
N PHE A 170 3.68 18.41 15.15
CA PHE A 170 2.68 17.45 14.69
C PHE A 170 2.10 16.69 15.87
N PRO A 171 0.85 16.20 15.77
CA PRO A 171 0.30 15.30 16.78
C PRO A 171 1.17 14.04 16.93
N GLU A 172 1.20 13.53 18.15
CA GLU A 172 1.94 12.34 18.55
C GLU A 172 1.02 11.37 19.29
N GLY A 173 1.51 10.15 19.51
CA GLY A 173 0.81 9.13 20.25
C GLY A 173 -0.07 8.24 19.38
N ARG A 174 -0.91 7.44 20.04
CA ARG A 174 -1.68 6.36 19.45
C ARG A 174 -3.16 6.70 19.41
N HIS A 175 -3.79 6.41 18.27
CA HIS A 175 -5.24 6.51 18.12
C HIS A 175 -5.99 5.58 19.08
N ARG A 176 -7.20 5.96 19.51
CA ARG A 176 -8.03 5.23 20.49
C ARG A 176 -9.37 4.77 19.90
N PRO A 177 -9.42 3.61 19.21
CA PRO A 177 -10.66 3.08 18.65
C PRO A 177 -11.66 2.69 19.74
N PRO A 178 -12.98 2.71 19.44
CA PRO A 178 -13.56 2.99 18.12
C PRO A 178 -13.81 4.48 17.85
N ALA A 179 -13.66 5.36 18.83
CA ALA A 179 -13.99 6.78 18.71
C ALA A 179 -12.94 7.58 17.91
N ASP A 180 -11.69 7.12 17.94
CA ASP A 180 -10.56 7.74 17.26
C ASP A 180 -9.72 6.65 16.57
N ILE A 181 -9.69 6.66 15.25
CA ILE A 181 -8.93 5.71 14.42
C ILE A 181 -7.89 6.42 13.57
N GLY A 182 -6.79 5.72 13.27
CA GLY A 182 -5.73 6.19 12.38
C GLY A 182 -6.12 6.18 10.90
N ALA A 183 -7.20 6.87 10.55
CA ALA A 183 -7.72 6.99 9.20
C ALA A 183 -8.51 8.30 9.05
N SER A 184 -8.50 8.92 7.87
CA SER A 184 -9.24 10.17 7.62
C SER A 184 -10.71 9.94 7.25
N PHE A 185 -11.09 8.68 6.97
CA PHE A 185 -12.45 8.24 6.69
C PHE A 185 -12.82 7.13 7.68
N TYR A 186 -14.12 6.92 7.91
CA TYR A 186 -14.60 5.88 8.82
C TYR A 186 -15.31 4.74 8.07
N PRO A 187 -14.93 3.46 8.27
CA PRO A 187 -15.57 2.33 7.59
C PRO A 187 -17.05 2.21 7.95
N SER A 188 -17.87 1.86 6.96
CA SER A 188 -19.30 1.59 7.20
C SER A 188 -19.49 0.45 8.20
N LEU A 189 -18.61 -0.56 8.11
CA LEU A 189 -18.52 -1.72 9.00
C LEU A 189 -17.95 -1.40 10.40
N GLY A 190 -17.49 -0.17 10.62
CA GLY A 190 -16.76 0.20 11.84
C GLY A 190 -15.36 -0.41 11.91
N CYS A 191 -14.78 -0.42 13.11
CA CYS A 191 -13.44 -0.97 13.35
C CYS A 191 -13.46 -2.51 13.33
N TYR A 192 -13.60 -3.09 12.15
CA TYR A 192 -13.76 -4.53 11.94
C TYR A 192 -12.46 -5.33 12.18
N SER A 193 -12.61 -6.64 12.33
CA SER A 193 -11.49 -7.58 12.21
C SER A 193 -11.40 -8.15 10.80
N SER A 194 -10.22 -8.12 10.20
CA SER A 194 -9.96 -8.83 8.94
C SER A 194 -9.99 -10.35 9.08
N ARG A 195 -10.06 -10.90 10.30
CA ARG A 195 -10.21 -12.34 10.58
C ARG A 195 -11.66 -12.78 10.74
N ASN A 196 -12.60 -11.83 10.76
CA ASN A 196 -14.02 -12.16 10.87
C ASN A 196 -14.52 -12.68 9.51
N PRO A 197 -15.01 -13.92 9.40
CA PRO A 197 -15.46 -14.50 8.14
C PRO A 197 -16.63 -13.74 7.50
N GLN A 198 -17.48 -13.08 8.29
CA GLN A 198 -18.58 -12.25 7.77
C GLN A 198 -18.07 -10.99 7.07
N VAL A 199 -16.99 -10.40 7.59
CA VAL A 199 -16.31 -9.24 6.99
C VAL A 199 -15.64 -9.67 5.69
N ILE A 200 -14.91 -10.78 5.71
CA ILE A 200 -14.27 -11.34 4.51
C ILE A 200 -15.33 -11.63 3.43
N ASP A 201 -16.42 -12.32 3.78
CA ASP A 201 -17.47 -12.69 2.84
C ASP A 201 -18.13 -11.45 2.19
N LEU A 202 -18.38 -10.42 2.99
CA LEU A 202 -18.92 -9.15 2.48
C LEU A 202 -17.93 -8.44 1.56
N HIS A 203 -16.64 -8.39 1.90
CA HIS A 203 -15.62 -7.78 1.03
C HIS A 203 -15.54 -8.49 -0.33
N MET A 204 -15.57 -9.83 -0.35
CA MET A 204 -15.59 -10.59 -1.60
C MET A 204 -16.86 -10.29 -2.42
N ARG A 205 -18.01 -10.18 -1.77
CA ARG A 205 -19.27 -9.80 -2.43
C ARG A 205 -19.18 -8.42 -3.08
N GLN A 206 -18.72 -7.41 -2.33
CA GLN A 206 -18.55 -6.05 -2.81
C GLN A 206 -17.64 -5.97 -4.04
N LEU A 207 -16.52 -6.70 -4.02
CA LEU A 207 -15.57 -6.74 -5.14
C LEU A 207 -16.13 -7.45 -6.36
N ARG A 208 -16.82 -8.58 -6.17
CA ARG A 208 -17.53 -9.27 -7.25
C ARG A 208 -18.58 -8.37 -7.90
N GLU A 209 -19.40 -7.69 -7.10
CA GLU A 209 -20.45 -6.80 -7.59
C GLU A 209 -19.89 -5.57 -8.32
N ALA A 210 -18.68 -5.13 -7.94
CA ALA A 210 -17.92 -4.11 -8.64
C ALA A 210 -17.22 -4.62 -9.93
N GLY A 211 -17.27 -5.92 -10.22
CA GLY A 211 -16.63 -6.54 -11.39
C GLY A 211 -15.11 -6.72 -11.27
N VAL A 212 -14.53 -6.49 -10.10
CA VAL A 212 -13.10 -6.71 -9.84
C VAL A 212 -12.83 -8.21 -9.80
N GLY A 213 -11.77 -8.69 -10.44
CA GLY A 213 -11.47 -10.13 -10.50
C GLY A 213 -10.29 -10.61 -9.67
N VAL A 214 -9.39 -9.72 -9.27
CA VAL A 214 -8.18 -10.12 -8.53
C VAL A 214 -7.97 -9.21 -7.32
N LEU A 215 -7.88 -9.80 -6.14
CA LEU A 215 -7.37 -9.13 -4.95
C LEU A 215 -5.85 -9.29 -4.91
N VAL A 216 -5.12 -8.19 -4.79
CA VAL A 216 -3.68 -8.20 -4.55
C VAL A 216 -3.48 -8.02 -3.05
N VAL A 217 -3.30 -9.13 -2.33
CA VAL A 217 -3.33 -9.17 -0.87
C VAL A 217 -1.96 -8.85 -0.30
N SER A 218 -1.87 -7.79 0.51
CA SER A 218 -0.68 -7.45 1.30
C SER A 218 -0.24 -8.65 2.13
N TRP A 219 1.00 -9.08 1.92
CA TRP A 219 1.56 -10.29 2.51
C TRP A 219 2.95 -10.04 3.09
N THR A 220 3.10 -10.47 4.34
CA THR A 220 4.36 -10.51 5.07
C THR A 220 4.57 -11.92 5.66
N PRO A 221 5.83 -12.34 5.88
CA PRO A 221 6.13 -13.65 6.44
C PRO A 221 5.53 -13.89 7.84
N PRO A 222 5.28 -15.16 8.24
CA PRO A 222 4.65 -15.51 9.51
C PRO A 222 5.31 -14.94 10.78
N ASN A 223 6.61 -14.66 10.75
CA ASN A 223 7.33 -14.17 11.93
C ASN A 223 7.40 -12.64 12.01
N THR A 224 6.61 -11.94 11.21
CA THR A 224 6.54 -10.47 11.24
C THR A 224 5.36 -9.99 12.09
N PRO A 225 5.46 -8.80 12.72
CA PRO A 225 4.37 -8.25 13.52
C PRO A 225 3.05 -8.16 12.75
N ASP A 226 3.11 -7.80 11.46
CA ASP A 226 1.97 -7.60 10.56
C ASP A 226 1.67 -8.79 9.65
N ASN A 227 1.95 -10.00 10.13
CA ASN A 227 1.65 -11.21 9.38
C ASN A 227 0.18 -11.29 8.95
N THR A 228 -0.04 -11.47 7.66
CA THR A 228 -1.37 -11.77 7.08
C THR A 228 -1.50 -13.24 6.71
N ASP A 229 -0.41 -14.01 6.86
CA ASP A 229 -0.37 -15.45 6.61
C ASP A 229 -1.50 -16.24 7.30
N PRO A 230 -1.84 -16.01 8.59
CA PRO A 230 -2.92 -16.76 9.24
C PRO A 230 -4.31 -16.54 8.64
N VAL A 231 -4.51 -15.45 7.88
CA VAL A 231 -5.80 -15.08 7.26
C VAL A 231 -5.85 -15.52 5.79
N MET A 232 -4.71 -15.82 5.19
CA MET A 232 -4.60 -16.16 3.76
C MET A 232 -5.47 -17.36 3.34
N PRO A 233 -5.56 -18.48 4.10
CA PRO A 233 -6.47 -19.58 3.77
C PRO A 233 -7.94 -19.12 3.66
N ASP A 234 -8.44 -18.37 4.66
CA ASP A 234 -9.83 -17.91 4.70
C ASP A 234 -10.15 -16.96 3.54
N LEU A 235 -9.20 -16.09 3.18
CA LEU A 235 -9.33 -15.21 2.02
C LEU A 235 -9.38 -16.00 0.72
N LEU A 236 -8.52 -17.01 0.57
CA LEU A 236 -8.48 -17.87 -0.62
C LEU A 236 -9.79 -18.64 -0.80
N ASP A 237 -10.29 -19.26 0.27
CA ASP A 237 -11.58 -19.98 0.25
C ASP A 237 -12.73 -19.04 -0.08
N ALA A 238 -12.77 -17.85 0.53
CA ALA A 238 -13.79 -16.85 0.24
C ALA A 238 -13.72 -16.34 -1.20
N ALA A 239 -12.52 -15.99 -1.69
CA ALA A 239 -12.34 -15.60 -3.08
C ALA A 239 -12.81 -16.69 -4.04
N HIS A 240 -12.55 -17.98 -3.73
CA HIS A 240 -13.03 -19.09 -4.55
C HIS A 240 -14.56 -19.14 -4.63
N ARG A 241 -15.27 -19.01 -3.50
CA ARG A 241 -16.75 -18.97 -3.46
C ARG A 241 -17.34 -17.88 -4.33
N TYR A 242 -16.66 -16.74 -4.44
CA TYR A 242 -17.10 -15.59 -5.25
C TYR A 242 -16.52 -15.56 -6.67
N ASN A 243 -15.79 -16.60 -7.09
CA ASN A 243 -15.09 -16.68 -8.37
C ASN A 243 -14.08 -15.53 -8.57
N LEU A 244 -13.45 -15.10 -7.48
CA LEU A 244 -12.37 -14.13 -7.45
C LEU A 244 -11.02 -14.86 -7.38
N LYS A 245 -9.94 -14.15 -7.70
CA LYS A 245 -8.58 -14.64 -7.54
C LYS A 245 -7.78 -13.78 -6.56
N ILE A 246 -6.71 -14.34 -6.02
CA ILE A 246 -5.78 -13.67 -5.11
C ILE A 246 -4.36 -13.71 -5.67
N ALA A 247 -3.71 -12.56 -5.77
CA ALA A 247 -2.28 -12.43 -6.01
C ALA A 247 -1.59 -11.92 -4.72
N PRO A 248 -0.54 -12.58 -4.22
CA PRO A 248 0.24 -12.03 -3.12
C PRO A 248 0.96 -10.73 -3.48
N HIS A 249 0.95 -9.78 -2.54
CA HIS A 249 1.74 -8.54 -2.57
C HIS A 249 2.79 -8.58 -1.47
N LEU A 250 4.01 -8.95 -1.83
CA LEU A 250 5.13 -9.08 -0.89
C LEU A 250 5.58 -7.70 -0.42
N GLU A 251 5.26 -7.40 0.83
CA GLU A 251 5.61 -6.16 1.50
C GLU A 251 7.11 -6.12 1.88
N PRO A 252 7.64 -4.93 2.22
CA PRO A 252 8.88 -4.83 2.97
C PRO A 252 8.68 -5.43 4.36
N TYR A 253 9.65 -6.20 4.81
CA TYR A 253 9.70 -6.74 6.16
C TYR A 253 11.12 -6.58 6.72
N PRO A 254 11.31 -6.66 8.06
CA PRO A 254 12.62 -6.51 8.67
C PRO A 254 13.67 -7.42 8.03
N ASP A 255 14.84 -6.86 7.72
CA ASP A 255 15.97 -7.56 7.12
C ASP A 255 15.69 -8.29 5.80
N ARG A 256 14.64 -7.89 5.07
CA ARG A 256 14.30 -8.43 3.75
C ARG A 256 15.52 -8.33 2.82
N ASN A 257 15.97 -9.48 2.34
CA ASN A 257 17.09 -9.61 1.42
C ASN A 257 16.76 -10.69 0.35
N PRO A 258 17.54 -10.80 -0.74
CA PRO A 258 17.22 -11.74 -1.82
C PRO A 258 17.10 -13.20 -1.36
N ILE A 259 17.88 -13.63 -0.36
CA ILE A 259 17.88 -15.02 0.12
C ILE A 259 16.60 -15.31 0.90
N ASN A 260 16.31 -14.52 1.93
CA ASN A 260 15.11 -14.75 2.75
C ASN A 260 13.81 -14.50 1.97
N LEU A 261 13.84 -13.63 0.95
CA LEU A 261 12.70 -13.41 0.07
C LEU A 261 12.33 -14.69 -0.68
N ILE A 262 13.32 -15.40 -1.22
CA ILE A 262 13.09 -16.65 -1.93
C ILE A 262 12.60 -17.75 -0.99
N GLU A 263 13.15 -17.83 0.23
CA GLU A 263 12.66 -18.76 1.25
C GLU A 263 11.19 -18.48 1.60
N ASN A 264 10.82 -17.21 1.76
CA ASN A 264 9.44 -16.80 2.02
C ASN A 264 8.51 -17.06 0.83
N ILE A 265 8.99 -16.91 -0.41
CA ILE A 265 8.23 -17.29 -1.62
C ILE A 265 8.03 -18.81 -1.66
N ARG A 266 9.05 -19.62 -1.35
CA ARG A 266 8.89 -21.09 -1.23
C ARG A 266 7.87 -21.44 -0.17
N TYR A 267 7.91 -20.79 0.99
CA TYR A 267 6.92 -20.99 2.03
C TYR A 267 5.50 -20.71 1.51
N LEU A 268 5.30 -19.53 0.90
CA LEU A 268 4.01 -19.13 0.32
C LEU A 268 3.51 -20.16 -0.69
N PHE A 269 4.36 -20.60 -1.61
CA PHE A 269 3.98 -21.56 -2.65
C PHE A 269 3.68 -22.94 -2.06
N SER A 270 4.49 -23.43 -1.14
CA SER A 270 4.25 -24.74 -0.49
C SER A 270 2.91 -24.77 0.24
N LYS A 271 2.47 -23.63 0.78
CA LYS A 271 1.17 -23.48 1.46
C LYS A 271 -0.01 -23.29 0.50
N TYR A 272 0.14 -22.42 -0.51
CA TYR A 272 -1.02 -21.84 -1.22
C TYR A 272 -1.04 -22.10 -2.72
N SER A 273 0.04 -22.65 -3.32
CA SER A 273 0.14 -22.80 -4.78
C SER A 273 -0.94 -23.68 -5.39
N SER A 274 -1.42 -24.70 -4.68
CA SER A 274 -2.47 -25.61 -5.14
C SER A 274 -3.87 -25.02 -5.10
N HIS A 275 -4.06 -23.88 -4.41
CA HIS A 275 -5.40 -23.34 -4.20
C HIS A 275 -5.99 -22.75 -5.51
N PRO A 276 -7.24 -23.09 -5.89
CA PRO A 276 -7.83 -22.69 -7.17
C PRO A 276 -8.10 -21.18 -7.30
N ALA A 277 -8.17 -20.45 -6.19
CA ALA A 277 -8.26 -19.00 -6.18
C ALA A 277 -6.90 -18.28 -6.28
N LEU A 278 -5.76 -18.98 -6.24
CA LEU A 278 -4.49 -18.30 -6.48
C LEU A 278 -4.45 -17.79 -7.94
N HIS A 279 -4.21 -16.50 -8.11
CA HIS A 279 -4.22 -15.85 -9.42
C HIS A 279 -3.04 -16.31 -10.25
N ARG A 280 -3.32 -16.64 -11.52
CA ARG A 280 -2.32 -17.15 -12.46
C ARG A 280 -2.40 -16.42 -13.78
N ALA A 281 -1.24 -16.16 -14.37
CA ALA A 281 -1.09 -15.59 -15.70
C ALA A 281 -0.03 -16.35 -16.50
N ARG A 282 -0.07 -16.24 -17.83
CA ARG A 282 0.93 -16.85 -18.71
C ARG A 282 1.95 -15.80 -19.12
N ARG A 283 3.25 -16.14 -19.04
CA ARG A 283 4.35 -15.30 -19.55
C ARG A 283 4.39 -15.29 -21.08
N THR A 284 4.01 -16.40 -21.70
CA THR A 284 3.94 -16.61 -23.15
C THR A 284 2.61 -17.26 -23.52
N ARG A 285 2.17 -17.12 -24.78
CA ARG A 285 0.86 -17.64 -25.24
C ARG A 285 0.67 -19.13 -24.93
N ASP A 286 1.71 -19.93 -25.16
CA ASP A 286 1.67 -21.39 -25.03
C ASP A 286 2.34 -21.90 -23.74
N GLY A 287 2.87 -21.00 -22.90
CA GLY A 287 3.52 -21.33 -21.64
C GLY A 287 2.54 -21.66 -20.51
N PRO A 288 2.99 -22.27 -19.41
CA PRO A 288 2.12 -22.63 -18.28
C PRO A 288 1.50 -21.39 -17.60
N ALA A 289 0.37 -21.59 -16.93
CA ALA A 289 -0.24 -20.56 -16.09
C ALA A 289 0.46 -20.52 -14.72
N LEU A 290 1.27 -19.50 -14.51
CA LEU A 290 2.12 -19.33 -13.33
C LEU A 290 1.47 -18.38 -12.32
N PRO A 291 1.70 -18.54 -11.00
CA PRO A 291 1.20 -17.59 -10.01
C PRO A 291 1.70 -16.18 -10.30
N VAL A 292 0.91 -15.16 -9.94
CA VAL A 292 1.33 -13.77 -10.05
C VAL A 292 1.71 -13.24 -8.68
N ILE A 293 2.90 -12.64 -8.56
CA ILE A 293 3.45 -12.09 -7.32
C ILE A 293 3.84 -10.64 -7.54
N TYR A 294 3.29 -9.75 -6.71
CA TYR A 294 3.68 -8.34 -6.67
C TYR A 294 4.74 -8.15 -5.60
N ILE A 295 5.80 -7.40 -5.92
CA ILE A 295 6.89 -7.12 -4.97
C ILE A 295 6.93 -5.61 -4.73
N TYR A 296 6.55 -5.20 -3.51
CA TYR A 296 6.64 -3.80 -3.10
C TYR A 296 8.08 -3.39 -2.84
N ASP A 297 8.44 -2.15 -3.19
CA ASP A 297 9.80 -1.62 -3.08
C ASP A 297 10.88 -2.55 -3.67
N SER A 298 10.58 -3.17 -4.81
CA SER A 298 11.51 -4.10 -5.48
C SER A 298 12.84 -3.45 -5.88
N TYR A 299 12.88 -2.11 -6.01
CA TYR A 299 14.08 -1.35 -6.35
C TYR A 299 15.15 -1.33 -5.24
N VAL A 300 14.80 -1.73 -4.01
CA VAL A 300 15.75 -1.82 -2.88
C VAL A 300 16.89 -2.78 -3.19
N PHE A 301 16.65 -3.84 -3.96
CA PHE A 301 17.71 -4.74 -4.41
C PHE A 301 18.29 -4.28 -5.75
N PRO A 302 19.61 -4.43 -5.95
CA PRO A 302 20.23 -4.09 -7.22
C PRO A 302 19.74 -5.02 -8.34
N PRO A 303 19.75 -4.58 -9.62
CA PRO A 303 19.32 -5.41 -10.73
C PRO A 303 20.08 -6.73 -10.88
N SER A 304 21.35 -6.78 -10.46
CA SER A 304 22.15 -8.00 -10.49
C SER A 304 21.60 -9.08 -9.56
N ALA A 305 21.14 -8.71 -8.37
CA ALA A 305 20.55 -9.66 -7.42
C ALA A 305 19.25 -10.25 -7.99
N TRP A 306 18.39 -9.40 -8.58
CA TRP A 306 17.20 -9.90 -9.27
C TRP A 306 17.52 -10.72 -10.51
N TRP A 307 18.55 -10.34 -11.27
CA TRP A 307 18.96 -11.11 -12.45
C TRP A 307 19.38 -12.53 -12.07
N GLU A 308 20.14 -12.72 -10.98
CA GLU A 308 20.52 -14.06 -10.48
C GLU A 308 19.30 -14.93 -10.15
N LEU A 309 18.18 -14.32 -9.76
CA LEU A 309 16.94 -15.01 -9.40
C LEU A 309 15.99 -15.20 -10.60
N LEU A 310 15.80 -14.17 -11.43
CA LEU A 310 14.72 -14.11 -12.41
C LEU A 310 15.19 -14.36 -13.86
N SER A 311 16.50 -14.39 -14.10
CA SER A 311 17.07 -14.83 -15.37
C SER A 311 17.13 -16.34 -15.43
N GLU A 312 16.78 -16.95 -16.56
CA GLU A 312 17.02 -18.39 -16.82
C GLU A 312 18.51 -18.77 -16.76
N ARG A 313 19.41 -17.78 -16.84
CA ARG A 313 20.87 -17.95 -16.75
C ARG A 313 21.44 -17.59 -15.38
N GLY A 314 20.60 -17.19 -14.44
CA GLY A 314 21.03 -16.85 -13.08
C GLY A 314 21.40 -18.13 -12.31
N ASN A 315 22.41 -18.05 -11.45
CA ASN A 315 22.87 -19.21 -10.66
C ASN A 315 21.83 -19.62 -9.60
N LEU A 316 20.97 -18.70 -9.20
CA LEU A 316 19.91 -18.90 -8.20
C LEU A 316 18.52 -18.85 -8.84
N THR A 317 18.43 -19.20 -10.13
CA THR A 317 17.22 -18.99 -10.90
C THR A 317 16.01 -19.71 -10.30
N VAL A 318 14.89 -19.00 -10.22
CA VAL A 318 13.57 -19.57 -9.89
C VAL A 318 12.81 -20.01 -11.14
N ARG A 319 13.36 -19.75 -12.33
CA ARG A 319 12.68 -20.08 -13.59
C ARG A 319 12.67 -21.59 -13.80
N GLY A 320 11.51 -22.14 -14.13
CA GLY A 320 11.30 -23.58 -14.27
C GLY A 320 11.33 -24.38 -12.97
N THR A 321 11.39 -23.74 -11.80
CA THR A 321 11.29 -24.41 -10.50
C THR A 321 9.85 -24.38 -9.98
N GLU A 322 9.60 -25.03 -8.83
CA GLU A 322 8.30 -25.05 -8.16
C GLU A 322 7.80 -23.67 -7.73
N ILE A 323 8.69 -22.67 -7.68
CA ILE A 323 8.36 -21.28 -7.35
C ILE A 323 8.36 -20.35 -8.56
N ASP A 324 8.45 -20.85 -9.80
CA ASP A 324 8.35 -19.98 -10.98
C ASP A 324 7.00 -19.25 -11.01
N ALA A 325 7.05 -17.97 -11.34
CA ALA A 325 5.94 -17.03 -11.21
C ALA A 325 6.02 -15.91 -12.25
N VAL A 326 4.92 -15.19 -12.42
CA VAL A 326 4.94 -13.85 -13.02
C VAL A 326 5.27 -12.86 -11.91
N TYR A 327 6.51 -12.35 -11.91
CA TYR A 327 6.99 -11.41 -10.90
C TYR A 327 6.84 -9.96 -11.36
N MET A 328 6.10 -9.17 -10.58
CA MET A 328 5.78 -7.77 -10.86
C MET A 328 6.57 -6.84 -9.94
N GLY A 329 7.47 -6.04 -10.53
CA GLY A 329 8.27 -5.05 -9.81
C GLY A 329 7.57 -3.68 -9.68
N LEU A 330 7.92 -2.90 -8.65
CA LEU A 330 7.41 -1.55 -8.47
C LEU A 330 8.26 -0.52 -9.24
N LEU A 331 7.62 0.29 -10.09
CA LEU A 331 8.25 1.40 -10.80
C LEU A 331 7.91 2.73 -10.11
N VAL A 332 8.94 3.36 -9.53
CA VAL A 332 8.84 4.66 -8.85
C VAL A 332 9.49 5.74 -9.72
N ASP A 333 10.78 5.61 -10.01
CA ASP A 333 11.56 6.57 -10.78
C ASP A 333 11.74 6.18 -12.25
N SER A 334 12.08 7.16 -13.08
CA SER A 334 12.29 6.93 -14.53
C SER A 334 13.45 5.98 -14.83
N SER A 335 14.45 5.93 -13.95
CA SER A 335 15.60 5.01 -14.00
C SER A 335 15.17 3.56 -13.74
N HIS A 336 14.07 3.34 -13.02
CA HIS A 336 13.58 1.99 -12.69
C HIS A 336 13.11 1.23 -13.94
N ARG A 337 12.85 1.88 -15.08
CA ARG A 337 12.67 1.21 -16.38
C ARG A 337 13.86 0.31 -16.73
N SER A 338 15.07 0.85 -16.60
CA SER A 338 16.32 0.11 -16.85
C SER A 338 16.54 -0.94 -15.77
N HIS A 339 16.24 -0.62 -14.51
CA HIS A 339 16.29 -1.56 -13.39
C HIS A 339 15.41 -2.79 -13.66
N ILE A 340 14.12 -2.59 -13.92
CA ILE A 340 13.14 -3.66 -14.18
C ILE A 340 13.60 -4.57 -15.31
N LYS A 341 14.04 -3.99 -16.44
CA LYS A 341 14.52 -4.75 -17.59
C LYS A 341 15.76 -5.59 -17.25
N LYS A 342 16.75 -5.00 -16.56
CA LYS A 342 17.98 -5.69 -16.16
C LYS A 342 17.72 -6.77 -15.12
N SER A 343 16.76 -6.54 -14.24
CA SER A 343 16.29 -7.47 -13.19
C SER A 343 15.54 -8.68 -13.73
N ARG A 344 15.09 -8.68 -15.00
CA ARG A 344 14.30 -9.77 -15.62
C ARG A 344 12.94 -10.02 -14.95
N PHE A 345 12.34 -8.98 -14.39
CA PHE A 345 10.92 -9.00 -14.02
C PHE A 345 10.04 -9.26 -15.25
N ASP A 346 8.87 -9.86 -15.03
CA ASP A 346 7.88 -10.14 -16.08
C ASP A 346 7.00 -8.92 -16.37
N GLY A 347 6.95 -7.99 -15.43
CA GLY A 347 6.21 -6.75 -15.57
C GLY A 347 6.43 -5.80 -14.42
N PHE A 348 5.69 -4.70 -14.44
CA PHE A 348 5.74 -3.69 -13.39
C PHE A 348 4.41 -2.98 -13.16
N TYR A 349 4.28 -2.42 -11.95
CA TYR A 349 3.13 -1.64 -11.50
C TYR A 349 3.57 -0.33 -10.82
N THR A 350 2.63 0.55 -10.48
CA THR A 350 2.94 1.93 -10.03
C THR A 350 2.47 2.27 -8.62
N TYR A 351 1.62 1.44 -8.02
CA TYR A 351 1.04 1.51 -6.67
C TYR A 351 0.37 2.84 -6.28
N PHE A 352 1.11 3.93 -6.11
CA PHE A 352 0.62 5.13 -5.45
C PHE A 352 -0.63 5.73 -6.11
N ALA A 353 -1.66 5.98 -5.29
CA ALA A 353 -2.91 6.63 -5.71
C ALA A 353 -2.74 8.12 -6.06
N VAL A 354 -1.60 8.72 -5.70
CA VAL A 354 -1.30 10.15 -5.86
C VAL A 354 -0.67 10.41 -7.23
N ASN A 355 -1.41 11.08 -8.11
CA ASN A 355 -0.88 11.57 -9.37
C ASN A 355 0.22 12.60 -9.10
N GLY A 356 1.40 12.33 -9.68
CA GLY A 356 2.58 13.19 -9.56
C GLY A 356 3.49 12.89 -8.37
N PHE A 357 3.18 11.89 -7.54
CA PHE A 357 4.05 11.55 -6.39
C PHE A 357 5.38 10.93 -6.82
N SER A 358 5.35 10.11 -7.86
CA SER A 358 6.52 9.47 -8.47
C SER A 358 6.40 9.50 -9.99
N TYR A 359 7.50 9.21 -10.70
CA TYR A 359 7.47 9.09 -12.16
C TYR A 359 6.46 8.02 -12.60
N GLY A 360 6.40 6.88 -11.91
CA GLY A 360 5.46 5.79 -12.18
C GLY A 360 3.99 6.17 -11.93
N SER A 361 3.69 6.88 -10.85
CA SER A 361 2.31 7.30 -10.51
C SER A 361 1.84 8.56 -11.26
N THR A 362 2.70 9.18 -12.06
CA THR A 362 2.32 10.34 -12.89
C THR A 362 1.62 9.88 -14.17
N TRP A 363 0.32 10.10 -14.26
CA TRP A 363 -0.55 9.53 -15.31
C TRP A 363 -0.15 9.91 -16.75
N LYS A 364 0.46 11.09 -16.93
CA LYS A 364 0.94 11.54 -18.26
C LYS A 364 2.02 10.60 -18.84
N ASN A 365 2.74 9.87 -17.99
CA ASN A 365 3.82 8.98 -18.39
C ASN A 365 3.31 7.57 -18.80
N TRP A 366 2.05 7.23 -18.51
CA TRP A 366 1.56 5.86 -18.64
C TRP A 366 1.52 5.34 -20.07
N ARG A 367 1.24 6.19 -21.07
CA ARG A 367 1.30 5.79 -22.48
C ARG A 367 2.72 5.35 -22.87
N ASP A 368 3.73 6.11 -22.43
CA ASP A 368 5.13 5.81 -22.72
C ASP A 368 5.63 4.60 -21.92
N LEU A 369 5.15 4.43 -20.68
CA LEU A 369 5.42 3.24 -19.88
C LEU A 369 4.81 1.98 -20.52
N ASN A 370 3.57 2.05 -21.01
CA ASN A 370 2.95 0.94 -21.72
C ASN A 370 3.70 0.60 -23.02
N LYS A 371 4.10 1.62 -23.80
CA LYS A 371 4.94 1.44 -24.98
C LYS A 371 6.28 0.78 -24.63
N PHE A 372 6.94 1.25 -23.58
CA PHE A 372 8.17 0.65 -23.08
C PHE A 372 7.95 -0.82 -22.69
N ALA A 373 6.84 -1.15 -22.02
CA ALA A 373 6.54 -2.51 -21.61
C ALA A 373 6.37 -3.44 -22.81
N ILE A 374 5.54 -3.05 -23.80
CA ILE A 374 5.34 -3.79 -25.04
C ILE A 374 6.67 -4.02 -25.78
N GLN A 375 7.48 -2.97 -25.94
CA GLN A 375 8.78 -3.06 -26.63
C GLN A 375 9.79 -3.99 -25.96
N ASN A 376 9.59 -4.33 -24.68
CA ASN A 376 10.50 -5.17 -23.91
C ASN A 376 9.86 -6.48 -23.45
N GLY A 377 8.66 -6.83 -23.95
CA GLY A 377 7.95 -8.05 -23.56
C GLY A 377 7.54 -8.07 -22.08
N LEU A 378 7.26 -6.90 -21.51
CA LEU A 378 6.86 -6.73 -20.12
C LEU A 378 5.35 -6.46 -20.02
N LEU A 379 4.74 -6.90 -18.92
CA LEU A 379 3.40 -6.48 -18.53
C LEU A 379 3.45 -5.13 -17.79
N PHE A 380 2.63 -4.17 -18.21
CA PHE A 380 2.43 -2.92 -17.46
C PHE A 380 1.05 -2.90 -16.79
N VAL A 381 1.03 -2.65 -15.49
CA VAL A 381 -0.18 -2.53 -14.67
C VAL A 381 -0.21 -1.15 -13.99
N PRO A 382 -0.82 -0.12 -14.62
CA PRO A 382 -1.02 1.16 -13.95
C PRO A 382 -1.90 0.98 -12.69
N SER A 383 -1.58 1.74 -11.64
CA SER A 383 -2.32 1.76 -10.39
C SER A 383 -3.09 3.07 -10.25
N ILE A 384 -4.40 2.98 -10.08
CA ILE A 384 -5.33 4.11 -9.95
C ILE A 384 -5.93 4.14 -8.54
N GLY A 385 -6.29 5.32 -8.02
CA GLY A 385 -6.96 5.42 -6.73
C GLY A 385 -7.98 6.55 -6.67
N PRO A 386 -8.94 6.49 -5.73
CA PRO A 386 -10.04 7.45 -5.64
C PRO A 386 -9.63 8.82 -5.09
N GLY A 387 -8.49 8.88 -4.42
CA GLY A 387 -7.87 10.03 -3.79
C GLY A 387 -6.77 9.58 -2.85
N TYR A 388 -6.30 10.46 -1.99
CA TYR A 388 -5.28 10.16 -0.99
C TYR A 388 -5.33 11.17 0.15
N ILE A 389 -5.26 10.71 1.39
CA ILE A 389 -5.10 11.54 2.59
C ILE A 389 -4.68 10.65 3.77
N ASP A 390 -3.46 10.82 4.23
CA ASP A 390 -2.85 10.01 5.29
C ASP A 390 -2.52 10.81 6.55
N THR A 391 -3.06 12.02 6.69
CA THR A 391 -2.68 12.95 7.77
C THR A 391 -3.04 12.48 9.18
N GLN A 392 -3.93 11.48 9.30
CA GLN A 392 -4.23 10.77 10.55
C GLN A 392 -3.17 9.69 10.89
N VAL A 393 -2.12 9.55 10.10
CA VAL A 393 -0.96 8.70 10.43
C VAL A 393 0.34 9.44 10.15
N ARG A 394 0.39 10.27 9.11
CA ARG A 394 1.54 11.09 8.71
C ARG A 394 1.12 12.55 8.64
N ALA A 395 0.94 13.18 9.80
CA ALA A 395 0.42 14.56 9.89
C ALA A 395 1.23 15.60 9.09
N TRP A 396 2.51 15.32 8.83
CA TRP A 396 3.42 16.15 8.02
C TRP A 396 3.23 16.01 6.49
N ASN A 397 2.46 15.01 6.03
CA ASN A 397 2.37 14.61 4.63
C ASN A 397 1.21 15.26 3.84
N GLY A 398 0.60 16.31 4.38
CA GLY A 398 -0.58 16.95 3.78
C GLY A 398 -0.41 17.44 2.33
N GLU A 399 0.80 17.70 1.86
CA GLU A 399 1.11 18.10 0.47
C GLU A 399 0.73 17.04 -0.57
N ASN A 400 0.73 15.76 -0.18
CA ASN A 400 0.39 14.65 -1.05
C ASN A 400 -1.11 14.36 -1.10
N THR A 401 -1.91 15.08 -0.31
CA THR A 401 -3.38 14.95 -0.30
C THR A 401 -3.96 15.17 -1.70
N ARG A 402 -4.86 14.28 -2.11
CA ARG A 402 -5.66 14.38 -3.34
C ARG A 402 -7.11 14.20 -2.98
N HIS A 403 -7.84 15.31 -2.96
CA HIS A 403 -9.27 15.32 -2.70
C HIS A 403 -10.01 14.48 -3.76
N ARG A 404 -10.95 13.64 -3.32
CA ARG A 404 -11.65 12.73 -4.22
C ARG A 404 -12.60 13.44 -5.21
N ARG A 405 -13.04 14.64 -4.84
CA ARG A 405 -13.86 15.58 -5.65
C ARG A 405 -15.11 14.89 -6.21
N HIS A 406 -15.87 14.20 -5.36
CA HIS A 406 -17.07 13.46 -5.74
C HIS A 406 -16.83 12.52 -6.93
N GLY A 407 -15.73 11.75 -6.87
CA GLY A 407 -15.36 10.75 -7.87
C GLY A 407 -14.58 11.27 -9.08
N GLN A 408 -14.45 12.59 -9.27
CA GLN A 408 -13.75 13.16 -10.43
C GLN A 408 -12.27 12.77 -10.51
N TYR A 409 -11.60 12.71 -9.35
CA TYR A 409 -10.20 12.31 -9.33
C TYR A 409 -10.05 10.86 -9.84
N TYR A 410 -10.95 9.97 -9.41
CA TYR A 410 -10.98 8.58 -9.83
C TYR A 410 -11.37 8.41 -11.32
N ASP A 411 -12.34 9.20 -11.79
CA ASP A 411 -12.77 9.25 -13.20
C ASP A 411 -11.60 9.60 -14.13
N VAL A 412 -10.80 10.61 -13.79
CA VAL A 412 -9.61 10.97 -14.58
C VAL A 412 -8.53 9.89 -14.50
N ALA A 413 -8.36 9.24 -13.34
CA ALA A 413 -7.42 8.13 -13.17
C ALA A 413 -7.77 6.95 -14.10
N TRP A 414 -9.03 6.51 -14.11
CA TRP A 414 -9.52 5.45 -14.98
C TRP A 414 -9.38 5.78 -16.46
N LYS A 415 -9.80 6.98 -16.88
CA LYS A 415 -9.62 7.45 -18.27
C LYS A 415 -8.16 7.43 -18.69
N SER A 416 -7.25 7.81 -17.78
CA SER A 416 -5.81 7.80 -18.05
C SER A 416 -5.26 6.38 -18.17
N ALA A 417 -5.70 5.46 -17.31
CA ALA A 417 -5.33 4.04 -17.40
C ALA A 417 -5.82 3.41 -18.71
N ILE A 418 -7.08 3.62 -19.09
CA ILE A 418 -7.63 3.14 -20.37
C ILE A 418 -6.85 3.72 -21.56
N LYS A 419 -6.63 5.04 -21.56
CA LYS A 419 -5.91 5.74 -22.65
C LYS A 419 -4.44 5.34 -22.76
N SER A 420 -3.83 4.82 -21.70
CA SER A 420 -2.46 4.29 -21.75
C SER A 420 -2.34 3.07 -22.67
N GLY A 421 -3.44 2.35 -22.90
CA GLY A 421 -3.48 1.09 -23.63
C GLY A 421 -3.05 -0.13 -22.81
N ALA A 422 -2.87 0.00 -21.49
CA ALA A 422 -2.58 -1.14 -20.62
C ALA A 422 -3.75 -2.13 -20.63
N ASN A 423 -3.46 -3.44 -20.66
CA ASN A 423 -4.49 -4.48 -20.69
C ASN A 423 -4.91 -4.97 -19.30
N VAL A 424 -4.14 -4.63 -18.28
CA VAL A 424 -4.41 -4.89 -16.87
C VAL A 424 -4.34 -3.57 -16.11
N VAL A 425 -5.18 -3.38 -15.10
CA VAL A 425 -5.18 -2.20 -14.22
C VAL A 425 -5.28 -2.65 -12.78
N SER A 426 -4.64 -1.92 -11.87
CA SER A 426 -4.75 -2.14 -10.43
C SER A 426 -5.39 -0.94 -9.75
N ILE A 427 -6.21 -1.19 -8.72
CA ILE A 427 -6.87 -0.17 -7.92
C ILE A 427 -6.17 -0.13 -6.55
N THR A 428 -5.64 1.04 -6.20
CA THR A 428 -5.10 1.39 -4.89
C THR A 428 -6.11 2.28 -4.19
N SER A 429 -6.98 1.73 -3.34
CA SER A 429 -7.02 0.35 -2.84
C SER A 429 -8.46 -0.08 -2.51
N PHE A 430 -8.67 -1.34 -2.13
CA PHE A 430 -9.94 -1.75 -1.53
C PHE A 430 -10.10 -1.07 -0.17
N ASN A 431 -9.15 -1.27 0.75
CA ASN A 431 -9.31 -0.92 2.17
C ASN A 431 -8.03 -0.39 2.86
N GLU A 432 -7.15 0.33 2.17
CA GLU A 432 -6.04 1.03 2.83
C GLU A 432 -6.53 2.32 3.50
N TRP A 433 -7.16 2.16 4.65
CA TRP A 433 -7.82 3.24 5.39
C TRP A 433 -6.85 4.32 5.89
N HIS A 434 -5.62 3.92 6.24
CA HIS A 434 -4.59 4.84 6.75
C HIS A 434 -4.23 5.91 5.72
N GLU A 435 -4.26 5.57 4.43
CA GLU A 435 -3.89 6.47 3.34
C GLU A 435 -5.10 7.12 2.64
N GLY A 436 -6.31 6.81 3.10
CA GLY A 436 -7.53 7.36 2.53
C GLY A 436 -7.75 6.99 1.06
N THR A 437 -7.18 5.86 0.61
CA THR A 437 -7.24 5.38 -0.79
C THR A 437 -8.32 4.33 -1.02
N GLN A 438 -9.04 3.91 0.02
CA GLN A 438 -10.02 2.84 -0.02
C GLN A 438 -11.22 3.15 -0.92
N ILE A 439 -11.71 2.14 -1.65
CA ILE A 439 -13.02 2.14 -2.32
C ILE A 439 -14.09 1.41 -1.49
N GLU A 440 -13.70 0.73 -0.41
CA GLU A 440 -14.61 0.15 0.59
C GLU A 440 -15.57 1.22 1.14
N PRO A 441 -16.85 0.88 1.40
CA PRO A 441 -17.84 1.86 1.84
C PRO A 441 -17.47 2.60 3.12
N ALA A 442 -17.53 3.93 3.09
CA ALA A 442 -17.34 4.81 4.25
C ALA A 442 -18.65 5.46 4.68
N LYS A 443 -18.78 5.81 5.96
CA LYS A 443 -19.97 6.48 6.52
C LYS A 443 -19.60 7.79 7.24
N PRO A 444 -20.51 8.77 7.30
CA PRO A 444 -20.33 9.98 8.11
C PRO A 444 -20.18 9.64 9.59
N VAL A 445 -19.09 10.09 10.20
CA VAL A 445 -18.82 9.97 11.65
C VAL A 445 -18.11 11.23 12.12
N SER A 446 -18.42 11.67 13.33
CA SER A 446 -17.69 12.74 14.01
C SER A 446 -17.50 12.39 15.48
N ASN A 447 -16.37 12.78 16.03
CA ASN A 447 -16.17 12.85 17.48
C ASN A 447 -15.99 14.32 17.89
N LYS A 448 -15.62 14.58 19.15
CA LYS A 448 -15.46 15.93 19.68
C LYS A 448 -14.38 16.74 18.96
N ASP A 449 -13.32 16.08 18.50
CA ASP A 449 -12.08 16.71 18.05
C ASP A 449 -11.86 16.56 16.53
N PHE A 450 -12.61 15.67 15.87
CA PHE A 450 -12.43 15.34 14.47
C PHE A 450 -13.75 14.95 13.77
N VAL A 451 -13.94 15.50 12.56
CA VAL A 451 -15.00 15.09 11.63
C VAL A 451 -14.36 14.25 10.54
N TYR A 452 -14.74 12.98 10.46
CA TYR A 452 -14.22 12.09 9.42
C TYR A 452 -14.74 12.53 8.06
N LEU A 453 -13.89 12.38 7.04
CA LEU A 453 -14.34 12.52 5.66
C LEU A 453 -15.26 11.36 5.32
N ASP A 454 -16.20 11.62 4.40
CA ASP A 454 -17.19 10.66 3.94
C ASP A 454 -17.42 10.81 2.43
N TYR A 455 -18.42 10.09 1.92
CA TYR A 455 -18.79 10.04 0.51
C TYR A 455 -20.11 10.77 0.23
N GLU A 456 -20.59 11.61 1.14
CA GLU A 456 -21.83 12.36 0.93
C GLU A 456 -21.63 13.48 -0.12
N PRO A 457 -22.65 13.77 -0.94
CA PRO A 457 -24.02 13.23 -0.92
C PRO A 457 -24.22 11.93 -1.74
N GLU A 458 -23.16 11.30 -2.22
CA GLU A 458 -23.25 10.15 -3.14
C GLU A 458 -23.57 8.82 -2.43
N GLY A 459 -23.33 8.74 -1.12
CA GLY A 459 -23.60 7.58 -0.29
C GLY A 459 -22.42 6.61 -0.17
N SER A 460 -22.51 5.67 0.78
CA SER A 460 -21.41 4.80 1.19
C SER A 460 -20.85 3.92 0.07
N ASP A 461 -21.69 3.43 -0.83
CA ASP A 461 -21.28 2.50 -1.91
C ASP A 461 -20.79 3.21 -3.17
N PHE A 462 -20.66 4.53 -3.15
CA PHE A 462 -20.37 5.34 -4.33
C PHE A 462 -19.14 4.86 -5.11
N TYR A 463 -18.03 4.56 -4.45
CA TYR A 463 -16.80 4.14 -5.12
C TYR A 463 -16.84 2.71 -5.67
N LEU A 464 -17.60 1.80 -5.04
CA LEU A 464 -17.86 0.48 -5.61
C LEU A 464 -18.71 0.58 -6.88
N ASN A 465 -19.77 1.39 -6.85
CA ASN A 465 -20.62 1.63 -8.02
C ASN A 465 -19.88 2.33 -9.16
N LEU A 466 -19.01 3.29 -8.83
CA LEU A 466 -18.17 3.97 -9.81
C LEU A 466 -17.13 3.00 -10.41
N THR A 467 -16.56 2.11 -9.60
CA THR A 467 -15.67 1.03 -10.05
C THR A 467 -16.39 0.11 -11.03
N LYS A 468 -17.61 -0.34 -10.70
CA LYS A 468 -18.46 -1.15 -11.59
C LYS A 468 -18.61 -0.54 -12.98
N GLY A 469 -18.97 0.76 -13.05
CA GLY A 469 -19.13 1.47 -14.31
C GLY A 469 -17.84 1.60 -15.14
N TRP A 470 -16.70 1.66 -14.46
CA TRP A 470 -15.38 1.71 -15.12
C TRP A 470 -14.87 0.35 -15.57
N VAL A 471 -15.10 -0.70 -14.77
CA VAL A 471 -14.80 -2.07 -15.16
C VAL A 471 -15.53 -2.44 -16.44
N GLN A 472 -16.81 -2.06 -16.58
CA GLN A 472 -17.57 -2.31 -17.81
C GLN A 472 -16.89 -1.66 -19.01
N GLN A 473 -16.56 -0.37 -18.92
CA GLN A 473 -15.89 0.35 -20.01
C GLN A 473 -14.50 -0.21 -20.34
N PHE A 474 -13.75 -0.63 -19.32
CA PHE A 474 -12.44 -1.26 -19.51
C PHE A 474 -12.58 -2.60 -20.24
N THR A 475 -13.58 -3.40 -19.87
CA THR A 475 -13.92 -4.69 -20.49
C THR A 475 -14.35 -4.49 -21.95
N ASP A 476 -15.28 -3.58 -22.20
CA ASP A 476 -15.78 -3.27 -23.56
C ASP A 476 -14.65 -2.80 -24.48
N ARG A 477 -13.69 -2.03 -23.97
CA ARG A 477 -12.51 -1.61 -24.73
C ARG A 477 -11.63 -2.81 -25.09
N ASN A 478 -11.39 -3.71 -24.14
CA ASN A 478 -10.54 -4.88 -24.37
C ASN A 478 -11.18 -5.90 -25.33
N HIS A 479 -12.51 -5.98 -25.43
CA HIS A 479 -13.19 -6.84 -26.41
C HIS A 479 -13.17 -6.28 -27.84
N ARG A 480 -12.92 -4.97 -28.02
CA ARG A 480 -12.86 -4.33 -29.35
C ARG A 480 -11.47 -4.35 -29.98
N LEU A 481 -10.44 -4.69 -29.21
CA LEU A 481 -9.04 -4.85 -29.63
C LEU A 481 -8.75 -6.31 -29.92
#